data_AF-A0A1G0ZLC1-F1
#
_entry.id   AF-A0A1G0ZLC1-F1
#
_cell.length_a   1.000
_cell.length_b   1.000
_cell.length_c   1.000
_cell.angle_alpha   90.00
_cell.angle_beta   90.00
_cell.angle_gamma   90.00
#
_symmetry.space_group_name_H-M   'P 1'
#
loop_
_entity.id
_entity.type
_entity.pdbx_description
1 polymer ?
#
loop_
_entity_poly.entity_id
_entity_poly.type
_entity_poly.pdbx_seq_one_letter_code
_entity_poly.pdbx_strand_id
1 'polypeptide(L)'
;MPGGCTSDFTEIRKSELSQAFILNSSPTFQGYHYLGSDESFHYFSSKWKYGQDMRFKINKNDMVVLKEEPYGRREIRIYEFKPKENGVELFWKAGNIDLYRKINSD
;
A
#
# COMPACT_ATOMS: atom_id res chain seq x y z
N MET A 1 -14.03 -25.22 -18.24
CA MET A 1 -14.25 -23.91 -17.61
C MET A 1 -12.92 -23.21 -17.54
N PRO A 2 -12.69 -22.04 -18.17
CA PRO A 2 -11.47 -21.31 -17.91
C PRO A 2 -11.68 -20.45 -16.66
N GLY A 3 -10.98 -20.80 -15.58
CA GLY A 3 -10.79 -19.91 -14.44
C GLY A 3 -9.87 -18.78 -14.86
N GLY A 4 -10.41 -17.56 -14.92
CA GLY A 4 -9.65 -16.34 -15.17
C GLY A 4 -9.27 -15.71 -13.84
N CYS A 5 -7.99 -15.73 -13.51
CA CYS A 5 -7.43 -14.96 -12.39
C CYS A 5 -7.80 -13.48 -12.55
N THR A 6 -8.59 -12.93 -11.63
CA THR A 6 -8.76 -11.48 -11.54
C THR A 6 -7.45 -10.90 -11.02
N SER A 7 -6.61 -10.51 -11.98
CA SER A 7 -5.34 -9.79 -11.80
C SER A 7 -5.58 -8.27 -11.79
N ASP A 8 -6.80 -7.86 -11.50
CA ASP A 8 -7.24 -6.48 -11.59
C ASP A 8 -7.03 -5.74 -10.27
N PHE A 9 -6.53 -4.51 -10.37
CA PHE A 9 -6.39 -3.61 -9.25
C PHE A 9 -7.73 -2.91 -8.99
N THR A 10 -8.25 -3.05 -7.77
CA THR A 10 -9.40 -2.26 -7.32
C THR A 10 -8.98 -0.81 -7.11
N GLU A 11 -9.67 0.14 -7.74
CA GLU A 11 -9.39 1.56 -7.52
C GLU A 11 -10.06 2.04 -6.23
N ILE A 12 -9.27 2.65 -5.33
CA ILE A 12 -9.74 3.23 -4.08
C ILE A 12 -9.77 4.75 -4.24
N ARG A 13 -10.93 5.36 -3.97
CA ARG A 13 -11.12 6.81 -4.07
C ARG A 13 -10.68 7.52 -2.80
N LYS A 14 -10.43 8.82 -2.90
CA LYS A 14 -10.08 9.69 -1.75
C LYS A 14 -10.93 9.48 -0.50
N SER A 15 -12.25 9.34 -0.65
CA SER A 15 -13.20 9.16 0.47
C SER A 15 -13.02 7.85 1.22
N GLU A 16 -12.40 6.85 0.59
CA GLU A 16 -12.23 5.50 1.10
C GLU A 16 -10.80 5.25 1.60
N LEU A 17 -9.87 6.18 1.37
CA LEU A 17 -8.45 6.04 1.72
C LEU A 17 -8.24 5.74 3.20
N SER A 18 -8.95 6.44 4.08
CA SER A 18 -8.83 6.20 5.51
C SER A 18 -9.23 4.76 5.86
N GLN A 19 -10.32 4.26 5.28
CA GLN A 19 -10.81 2.90 5.54
C GLN A 19 -9.93 1.82 4.90
N ALA A 20 -9.34 2.11 3.73
CA ALA A 20 -8.52 1.17 2.98
C ALA A 20 -7.26 0.72 3.75
N PHE A 21 -6.75 1.58 4.63
CA PHE A 21 -5.58 1.31 5.47
C PHE A 21 -5.94 1.04 6.95
N ILE A 22 -7.21 0.88 7.35
CA ILE A 22 -7.61 0.61 8.74
C ILE A 22 -7.81 -0.89 9.02
N LEU A 23 -7.71 -1.74 8.00
CA LEU A 23 -8.19 -3.13 8.02
C LEU A 23 -7.24 -4.13 8.74
N ASN A 24 -6.65 -3.74 9.88
CA ASN A 24 -5.50 -4.43 10.48
C ASN A 24 -5.67 -4.96 11.91
N SER A 25 -6.84 -5.48 12.24
CA SER A 25 -7.05 -6.28 13.46
C SER A 25 -7.17 -7.78 13.22
N SER A 26 -7.01 -8.26 11.98
CA SER A 26 -7.03 -9.70 11.69
C SER A 26 -5.67 -10.36 11.99
N PRO A 27 -5.63 -11.50 12.71
CA PRO A 27 -4.40 -12.27 12.95
C PRO A 27 -3.81 -12.89 11.67
N THR A 28 -4.54 -12.86 10.56
CA THR A 28 -4.07 -13.37 9.26
C THR A 28 -3.51 -12.26 8.38
N PHE A 29 -3.64 -10.99 8.74
CA PHE A 29 -3.11 -9.88 7.95
C PHE A 29 -1.59 -9.76 8.15
N GLN A 30 -0.83 -9.58 7.06
CA GLN A 30 0.63 -9.48 7.12
C GLN A 30 1.16 -8.07 6.88
N GLY A 31 0.50 -7.26 6.06
CA GLY A 31 0.98 -5.92 5.74
C GLY A 31 0.48 -5.38 4.41
N TYR A 32 0.45 -4.06 4.31
CA TYR A 32 0.35 -3.36 3.04
C TYR A 32 1.73 -3.21 2.41
N HIS A 33 1.79 -3.38 1.09
CA HIS A 33 2.99 -3.24 0.29
C HIS A 33 2.70 -2.28 -0.85
N TYR A 34 3.53 -1.26 -0.98
CA TYR A 34 3.54 -0.34 -2.12
C TYR A 34 4.36 -0.95 -3.26
N LEU A 35 3.73 -1.10 -4.42
CA LEU A 35 4.30 -1.73 -5.61
C LEU A 35 4.93 -0.71 -6.58
N GLY A 36 4.82 0.58 -6.25
CA GLY A 36 5.27 1.69 -7.06
C GLY A 36 4.13 2.46 -7.72
N SER A 37 4.50 3.36 -8.61
CA SER A 37 3.61 4.25 -9.36
C SER A 37 3.83 4.15 -10.85
N ASP A 38 2.77 4.43 -11.60
CA ASP A 38 2.84 4.79 -13.01
C ASP A 38 2.58 6.30 -13.17
N GLU A 39 2.06 6.76 -14.31
CA GLU A 39 1.73 8.18 -14.52
C GLU A 39 0.52 8.67 -13.72
N SER A 40 -0.44 7.78 -13.40
CA SER A 40 -1.76 8.16 -12.91
C SER A 40 -2.09 7.62 -11.51
N PHE A 41 -1.45 6.52 -11.10
CA PHE A 41 -1.81 5.75 -9.92
C PHE A 41 -0.61 5.35 -9.07
N HIS A 42 -0.87 5.22 -7.77
CA HIS A 42 -0.07 4.50 -6.80
C HIS A 42 -0.65 3.09 -6.63
N TYR A 43 0.17 2.06 -6.72
CA TYR A 43 -0.25 0.66 -6.66
C TYR A 43 0.14 0.02 -5.33
N PHE A 44 -0.77 -0.79 -4.81
CA PHE A 44 -0.62 -1.44 -3.52
C PHE A 44 -1.11 -2.89 -3.55
N SER A 45 -0.57 -3.69 -2.63
CA SER A 45 -1.03 -5.03 -2.34
C SER A 45 -1.15 -5.21 -0.83
N SER A 46 -2.29 -5.73 -0.37
CA SER A 46 -2.44 -6.25 0.99
C SER A 46 -2.12 -7.73 1.00
N LYS A 47 -1.17 -8.14 1.84
CA LYS A 47 -0.76 -9.55 1.97
C LYS A 47 -1.43 -10.21 3.17
N TRP A 48 -1.86 -11.45 2.98
CA TRP A 48 -2.59 -12.24 3.97
C TRP A 48 -1.95 -13.62 4.12
N LYS A 49 -1.84 -14.12 5.36
CA LYS A 49 -1.26 -15.43 5.69
C LYS A 49 -2.07 -16.57 5.09
N TYR A 50 -3.39 -16.43 5.10
CA TYR A 50 -4.34 -17.37 4.53
C TYR A 50 -5.33 -16.55 3.71
N GLY A 51 -5.22 -16.60 2.38
CA GLY A 51 -6.07 -15.83 1.48
C GLY A 51 -5.33 -15.38 0.21
N GLN A 52 -6.09 -14.80 -0.71
CA GLN A 52 -5.54 -14.16 -1.89
C GLN A 52 -5.08 -12.74 -1.52
N ASP A 53 -3.91 -12.35 -2.01
CA ASP A 53 -3.46 -10.97 -1.93
C ASP A 53 -4.45 -10.06 -2.65
N MET A 54 -4.97 -9.05 -1.95
CA MET A 54 -5.82 -8.04 -2.60
C MET A 54 -4.94 -6.93 -3.14
N ARG A 55 -5.17 -6.58 -4.40
CA ARG A 55 -4.44 -5.53 -5.12
C ARG A 55 -5.34 -4.34 -5.32
N PHE A 56 -4.84 -3.16 -5.01
CA PHE A 56 -5.59 -1.93 -5.19
C PHE A 56 -4.69 -0.79 -5.67
N LYS A 57 -5.30 0.20 -6.30
CA LYS A 57 -4.62 1.37 -6.84
C LYS A 57 -5.33 2.64 -6.39
N ILE A 58 -4.58 3.72 -6.23
CA ILE A 58 -5.09 5.00 -5.76
C ILE A 58 -4.61 6.07 -6.73
N ASN A 59 -5.48 6.98 -7.15
CA ASN A 59 -5.09 8.07 -8.02
C ASN A 59 -4.07 8.98 -7.31
N LYS A 60 -3.01 9.41 -8.00
CA LYS A 60 -1.99 10.29 -7.41
C LYS A 60 -2.53 11.64 -6.92
N ASN A 61 -3.61 12.12 -7.54
CA ASN A 61 -4.28 13.35 -7.10
C ASN A 61 -5.05 13.16 -5.80
N ASP A 62 -5.45 11.92 -5.48
CA ASP A 62 -6.18 11.58 -4.26
C ASP A 62 -5.24 11.28 -3.09
N MET A 63 -4.06 10.72 -3.37
CA MET A 63 -3.03 10.41 -2.38
C MET A 63 -1.66 10.87 -2.89
N VAL A 64 -1.14 11.97 -2.34
CA VAL A 64 0.21 12.44 -2.69
C VAL A 64 1.25 11.77 -1.79
N VAL A 65 1.99 10.79 -2.32
CA VAL A 65 3.09 10.15 -1.57
C VAL A 65 4.34 11.02 -1.58
N LEU A 66 5.15 10.97 -0.51
CA LEU A 66 6.33 11.82 -0.38
C LEU A 66 7.49 11.45 -1.31
N LYS A 67 7.56 10.18 -1.72
CA LYS A 67 8.52 9.72 -2.72
C LYS A 67 7.96 8.52 -3.44
N GLU A 68 7.87 8.68 -4.75
CA GLU A 68 7.42 7.64 -5.66
C GLU A 68 8.55 6.68 -6.01
N GLU A 69 8.16 5.49 -6.43
CA GLU A 69 9.06 4.45 -6.92
C GLU A 69 8.42 3.90 -8.20
N PRO A 70 9.19 3.59 -9.25
CA PRO A 70 8.62 3.05 -10.47
C PRO A 70 7.88 1.74 -10.21
N TYR A 71 6.69 1.60 -10.79
CA TYR A 71 5.90 0.38 -10.69
C TYR A 71 6.70 -0.86 -11.12
N GLY A 72 6.58 -1.95 -10.36
CA GLY A 72 7.15 -3.25 -10.69
C GLY A 72 8.65 -3.40 -10.43
N ARG A 73 9.35 -2.35 -9.95
CA ARG A 73 10.77 -2.48 -9.55
C ARG A 73 10.96 -3.23 -8.24
N ARG A 74 10.14 -2.91 -7.24
CA ARG A 74 10.23 -3.47 -5.90
C ARG A 74 8.95 -3.27 -5.11
N GLU A 75 8.72 -4.15 -4.14
CA GLU A 75 7.66 -3.99 -3.17
C GLU A 75 8.21 -3.39 -1.87
N ILE A 76 7.55 -2.34 -1.37
CA ILE A 76 7.96 -1.64 -0.17
C ILE A 76 6.87 -1.79 0.89
N ARG A 77 7.23 -2.35 2.05
CA ARG A 77 6.27 -2.51 3.15
C ARG A 77 5.89 -1.15 3.74
N ILE A 78 4.59 -0.95 3.90
CA ILE A 78 3.96 0.22 4.51
C ILE A 78 3.47 -0.14 5.91
N TYR A 79 3.66 0.79 6.85
CA TYR A 79 3.30 0.66 8.26
C TYR A 79 2.41 1.83 8.66
N GLU A 80 1.29 1.55 9.34
CA GLU A 80 0.40 2.58 9.89
C GLU A 80 0.93 3.24 11.17
N PHE A 81 1.89 2.58 11.82
CA PHE A 81 2.54 3.10 13.03
C PHE A 81 4.03 3.10 12.80
N LYS A 82 4.69 4.18 13.19
CA LYS A 82 6.15 4.29 13.10
C LYS A 82 6.79 3.13 13.88
N PRO A 83 7.46 2.17 13.22
CA PRO A 83 8.17 1.13 13.92
C PRO A 83 9.27 1.72 14.81
N LYS A 84 9.60 1.05 15.92
CA LYS A 84 10.76 1.42 16.75
C LYS A 84 12.11 1.12 16.06
N GLU A 85 12.08 0.43 14.93
CA GLU A 85 13.25 0.08 14.13
C GLU A 85 13.80 1.32 13.40
N ASN A 86 15.13 1.40 13.32
CA ASN A 86 15.79 2.37 12.44
C ASN A 86 15.53 2.00 10.97
N GLY A 87 15.52 3.00 10.07
CA GLY A 87 15.31 2.78 8.64
C GLY A 87 13.84 2.82 8.22
N VAL A 88 13.04 3.72 8.80
CA VAL A 88 11.68 4.03 8.35
C VAL A 88 11.53 5.52 8.15
N GLU A 89 10.78 5.90 7.12
CA GLU A 89 10.44 7.30 6.84
C GLU A 89 8.95 7.48 6.59
N LEU A 90 8.48 8.72 6.72
CA LEU A 90 7.11 9.07 6.38
C LEU A 90 6.90 8.83 4.88
N PHE A 91 5.84 8.11 4.54
CA PHE A 91 5.47 7.77 3.19
C PHE A 91 4.28 8.60 2.70
N TRP A 92 3.27 8.73 3.54
CA TRP A 92 2.07 9.53 3.28
C TRP A 92 1.48 10.02 4.59
N LYS A 93 0.82 11.18 4.54
CA LYS A 93 0.11 11.75 5.68
C LYS A 93 -1.20 12.39 5.22
N ALA A 94 -2.29 12.03 5.88
CA ALA A 94 -3.58 12.69 5.69
C ALA A 94 -4.37 12.75 7.00
N GLY A 95 -4.66 13.98 7.45
CA GLY A 95 -5.35 14.21 8.72
C GLY A 95 -4.59 13.57 9.88
N ASN A 96 -5.19 12.55 10.50
CA ASN A 96 -4.65 11.82 11.65
C ASN A 96 -3.96 10.49 11.27
N ILE A 97 -3.85 10.18 9.98
CA ILE A 97 -3.21 8.95 9.48
C ILE A 97 -1.81 9.30 8.96
N ASP A 98 -0.81 8.67 9.55
CA ASP A 98 0.57 8.69 9.08
C ASP A 98 0.94 7.28 8.61
N LEU A 99 1.33 7.15 7.35
CA LEU A 99 1.91 5.91 6.81
C LEU A 99 3.41 6.05 6.70
N TYR A 100 4.14 5.02 7.11
CA TYR A 100 5.59 4.93 7.08
C TYR A 100 6.01 3.83 6.12
N ARG A 101 7.15 4.01 5.46
CA ARG A 101 7.76 2.95 4.65
C ARG A 101 9.12 2.56 5.19
N LYS A 102 9.52 1.31 4.93
CA LYS A 102 10.90 0.88 5.18
C LYS A 102 11.85 1.47 4.15
N ILE A 103 12.92 2.08 4.65
CA ILE A 103 14.09 2.48 3.87
C ILE A 103 15.01 1.26 3.86
N ASN A 104 15.22 0.66 2.69
CA ASN A 104 16.31 -0.29 2.55
C ASN A 104 17.56 0.54 2.31
N SER A 105 18.50 0.51 3.27
CA SER A 105 19.85 0.99 3.04
C SER A 105 20.48 0.09 1.97
N ASP A 106 20.65 0.61 0.77
CA ASP A 106 21.61 0.08 -0.21
C ASP A 106 23.04 0.22 0.34
#